data_AF-A0A1S1JVA3-F1
#
_entry.id   AF-A0A1S1JVA3-F1
#
_cell.length_a   1.000
_cell.length_b   1.000
_cell.length_c   1.000
_cell.angle_alpha   90.00
_cell.angle_beta   90.00
_cell.angle_gamma   90.00
#
_symmetry.space_group_name_H-M   'P 1'
#
loop_
_entity.id
_entity.type
_entity.pdbx_description
1 polymer ?
#
loop_
_entity_poly.entity_id
_entity_poly.type
_entity_poly.pdbx_seq_one_letter_code
_entity_poly.pdbx_strand_id
1 'polypeptide(L)'
;MDLLAELVKGQGTWCLSIARECDKSRAFHPGLSEAAAIFGAPLIPDASERLDAQIMRETMASPGESPTQHLGEAETIAIMSARQLDGLFLTDDAGARALAQRHQITAVSTWDLLRLAHKVNKVTRPVLTGYLRTLADADRGKPPGITSFDNLTPWLPPEPE
;
A
#
# COMPACT_ATOMS: atom_id res chain seq x y z
N MET A 1 -10.41 -7.15 5.39
CA MET A 1 -9.12 -7.03 6.11
C MET A 1 -8.47 -8.41 6.25
N ASP A 2 -9.25 -9.47 6.43
CA ASP A 2 -8.80 -10.88 6.41
C ASP A 2 -7.82 -11.26 5.30
N LEU A 3 -8.12 -10.94 4.03
CA LEU A 3 -7.23 -11.25 2.92
C LEU A 3 -5.85 -10.59 3.09
N LEU A 4 -5.81 -9.35 3.54
CA LEU A 4 -4.56 -8.64 3.78
C LEU A 4 -3.79 -9.29 4.94
N ALA A 5 -4.47 -9.66 6.02
CA ALA A 5 -3.88 -10.39 7.15
C ALA A 5 -3.25 -11.72 6.70
N GLU A 6 -3.95 -12.48 5.85
CA GLU A 6 -3.46 -13.73 5.30
C GLU A 6 -2.26 -13.56 4.36
N LEU A 7 -2.21 -12.46 3.61
CA LEU A 7 -1.09 -12.17 2.70
C LEU A 7 0.16 -11.74 3.47
N VAL A 8 0.02 -10.90 4.49
CA VAL A 8 1.17 -10.42 5.28
C VAL A 8 1.69 -11.48 6.25
N LYS A 9 0.90 -12.49 6.61
CA LYS A 9 1.30 -13.64 7.46
C LYS A 9 2.00 -13.22 8.76
N GLY A 10 1.53 -12.14 9.39
CA GLY A 10 2.10 -11.59 10.62
C GLY A 10 3.44 -10.86 10.45
N GLN A 11 3.88 -10.62 9.20
CA GLN A 11 5.07 -9.84 8.87
C GLN A 11 4.74 -8.40 8.44
N GLY A 12 3.47 -7.99 8.57
CA GLY A 12 3.05 -6.64 8.29
C GLY A 12 3.63 -5.66 9.32
N THR A 13 4.08 -4.50 8.85
CA THR A 13 4.44 -3.36 9.68
C THR A 13 3.95 -2.08 9.03
N TRP A 14 3.93 -1.00 9.81
CA TRP A 14 3.44 0.32 9.42
C TRP A 14 4.10 1.40 10.26
N CYS A 15 4.15 2.62 9.72
CA CYS A 15 4.70 3.77 10.43
C CYS A 15 3.64 4.49 11.27
N LEU A 16 4.09 5.36 12.18
CA LEU A 16 3.24 6.10 13.10
C LEU A 16 2.23 7.00 12.38
N SER A 17 2.64 7.63 11.29
CA SER A 17 1.76 8.53 10.52
C SER A 17 0.60 7.77 9.87
N ILE A 18 0.83 6.57 9.32
CA ILE A 18 -0.23 5.70 8.79
C ILE A 18 -1.15 5.23 9.91
N ALA A 19 -0.61 4.80 11.05
CA ALA A 19 -1.43 4.37 12.19
C ALA A 19 -2.41 5.47 12.66
N ARG A 20 -1.91 6.71 12.77
CA ARG A 20 -2.73 7.87 13.11
C ARG A 20 -3.80 8.19 12.07
N GLU A 21 -3.49 8.00 10.78
CA GLU A 21 -4.46 8.20 9.71
C GLU A 21 -5.56 7.13 9.75
N CYS A 22 -5.20 5.86 9.94
CA CYS A 22 -6.17 4.79 10.11
C CYS A 22 -7.10 5.04 11.32
N ASP A 23 -6.55 5.49 12.44
CA ASP A 23 -7.33 5.82 13.64
C ASP A 23 -8.33 6.95 13.40
N LYS A 24 -7.96 7.99 12.65
CA LYS A 24 -8.87 9.08 12.26
C LYS A 24 -9.97 8.58 11.31
N SER A 25 -9.61 7.68 10.41
CA SER A 25 -10.49 7.20 9.34
C SER A 25 -11.42 6.05 9.76
N ARG A 26 -11.19 5.43 10.93
CA ARG A 26 -11.98 4.27 11.40
C ARG A 26 -13.50 4.53 11.51
N ALA A 27 -13.90 5.79 11.75
CA ALA A 27 -15.30 6.19 11.82
C ALA A 27 -16.01 6.09 10.45
N PHE A 28 -15.26 6.24 9.36
CA PHE A 28 -15.75 6.19 7.99
C PHE A 28 -15.49 4.82 7.33
N HIS A 29 -14.46 4.12 7.80
CA HIS A 29 -14.06 2.81 7.31
C HIS A 29 -13.90 1.82 8.48
N PRO A 30 -14.99 1.15 8.91
CA PRO A 30 -14.98 0.30 10.09
C PRO A 30 -13.92 -0.81 10.07
N GLY A 31 -13.59 -1.34 8.88
CA GLY A 31 -12.53 -2.35 8.72
C GLY A 31 -11.14 -1.89 9.19
N LEU A 32 -10.86 -0.59 9.23
CA LEU A 32 -9.58 -0.09 9.75
C LEU A 32 -9.38 -0.37 11.25
N SER A 33 -10.44 -0.71 11.99
CA SER A 33 -10.31 -1.16 13.38
C SER A 33 -9.46 -2.42 13.54
N GLU A 34 -9.31 -3.22 12.49
CA GLU A 34 -8.50 -4.44 12.47
C GLU A 34 -7.03 -4.18 12.10
N ALA A 35 -6.68 -2.97 11.64
CA ALA A 35 -5.34 -2.68 11.11
C ALA A 35 -4.22 -2.94 12.14
N ALA A 36 -4.43 -2.53 13.40
CA ALA A 36 -3.45 -2.76 14.46
C ALA A 36 -3.21 -4.26 14.76
N ALA A 37 -4.20 -5.12 14.54
CA ALA A 37 -4.04 -6.57 14.68
C ALA A 37 -3.21 -7.17 13.54
N ILE A 38 -3.22 -6.55 12.35
CA ILE A 38 -2.48 -7.00 11.16
C ILE A 38 -1.03 -6.50 11.17
N PHE A 39 -0.82 -5.23 11.50
CA PHE A 39 0.47 -4.54 11.37
C PHE A 39 1.20 -4.35 12.70
N GLY A 40 0.58 -4.71 13.83
CA GLY A 40 1.18 -4.61 15.15
C GLY A 40 1.41 -3.18 15.61
N ALA A 41 2.40 -2.98 16.48
CA ALA A 41 2.80 -1.66 16.95
C ALA A 41 3.50 -0.88 15.83
N PRO A 42 3.16 0.41 15.62
CA PRO A 42 3.77 1.19 14.55
C PRO A 42 5.25 1.47 14.83
N LEU A 43 6.03 1.52 13.75
CA LEU A 43 7.39 2.05 13.78
C LEU A 43 7.34 3.53 14.09
N ILE A 44 7.91 3.91 15.23
CA ILE A 44 8.02 5.31 15.65
C ILE A 44 9.29 5.89 15.03
N PRO A 45 9.20 6.94 14.20
CA PRO A 45 10.38 7.57 13.63
C PRO A 45 11.15 8.36 14.69
N ASP A 46 12.48 8.36 14.60
CA ASP A 46 13.34 9.20 15.43
C ASP A 46 13.36 10.67 14.96
N ALA A 47 14.28 11.49 15.47
CA ALA A 47 14.38 12.89 15.06
C ALA A 47 14.90 13.06 13.62
N SER A 48 15.86 12.25 13.19
CA SER A 48 16.42 12.30 11.84
C SER A 48 15.41 11.78 10.83
N GLU A 49 14.80 10.63 11.11
CA GLU A 49 13.79 10.01 10.24
C GLU A 49 12.58 10.93 10.05
N ARG A 50 12.17 11.66 11.08
CA ARG A 50 11.09 12.67 10.95
C ARG A 50 11.48 13.85 10.07
N LEU A 51 12.72 14.33 10.17
CA LEU A 51 13.21 15.41 9.33
C LEU A 51 13.30 14.95 7.87
N ASP A 52 13.87 13.77 7.64
CA ASP A 52 13.97 13.16 6.31
C ASP A 52 12.59 12.93 5.70
N ALA A 53 11.62 12.44 6.49
CA ALA A 53 10.24 12.28 6.05
C ALA A 53 9.61 13.62 5.62
N GLN A 54 9.88 14.72 6.33
CA GLN A 54 9.39 16.04 5.95
C GLN A 54 9.97 16.51 4.62
N ILE A 55 11.30 16.39 4.46
CA ILE A 55 12.00 16.74 3.21
C ILE A 55 11.46 15.89 2.06
N MET A 56 11.34 14.57 2.25
CA MET A 56 10.80 13.63 1.28
C MET A 56 9.36 13.98 0.88
N ARG A 57 8.51 14.30 1.86
CA ARG A 57 7.13 14.72 1.62
C ARG A 57 7.08 15.98 0.75
N GLU A 58 7.95 16.95 0.99
CA GLU A 58 8.03 18.17 0.17
C GLU A 58 8.37 17.87 -1.30
N THR A 59 9.13 16.80 -1.58
CA THR A 59 9.42 16.41 -2.97
C THR A 59 8.23 15.78 -3.70
N MET A 60 7.25 15.27 -2.97
CA MET A 60 6.04 14.65 -3.53
C MET A 60 4.87 15.63 -3.59
N ALA A 61 4.86 16.62 -2.70
CA ALA A 61 3.75 17.52 -2.53
C ALA A 61 3.56 18.48 -3.72
N SER A 62 2.32 18.66 -4.12
CA SER A 62 1.89 19.73 -5.04
C SER A 62 1.46 20.99 -4.28
N PRO A 63 1.55 22.19 -4.91
CA PRO A 63 1.05 23.41 -4.30
C PRO A 63 -0.42 23.29 -3.86
N GLY A 64 -0.70 23.63 -2.60
CA GLY A 64 -2.04 23.60 -2.02
C GLY A 64 -2.42 22.29 -1.29
N GLU A 65 -1.56 21.26 -1.33
CA GLU A 65 -1.81 20.01 -0.61
C GLU A 65 -1.61 20.14 0.91
N SER A 66 -2.45 19.44 1.67
CA SER A 66 -2.42 19.43 3.15
C SER A 66 -1.06 18.96 3.67
N PRO A 67 -0.52 19.55 4.76
CA PRO A 67 0.76 19.13 5.35
C PRO A 67 0.84 17.65 5.73
N THR A 68 -0.29 16.98 5.97
CA THR A 68 -0.33 15.54 6.31
C THR A 68 -0.45 14.64 5.09
N GLN A 69 -0.73 15.19 3.91
CA GLN A 69 -0.80 14.44 2.67
C GLN A 69 0.60 13.96 2.28
N HIS A 70 0.70 12.70 1.83
CA HIS A 70 1.93 11.99 1.49
C HIS A 70 2.89 11.73 2.66
N LEU A 71 2.50 12.08 3.89
CA LEU A 71 3.38 11.96 5.06
C LEU A 71 3.60 10.50 5.45
N GLY A 72 2.57 9.64 5.35
CA GLY A 72 2.69 8.22 5.66
C GLY A 72 3.68 7.51 4.73
N GLU A 73 3.62 7.82 3.44
CA GLU A 73 4.52 7.31 2.42
C GLU A 73 5.95 7.81 2.64
N ALA A 74 6.12 9.12 2.88
CA ALA A 74 7.43 9.71 3.14
C ALA A 74 8.08 9.14 4.40
N GLU A 75 7.32 9.02 5.50
CA GLU A 75 7.80 8.45 6.76
C GLU A 75 8.19 6.98 6.60
N THR A 76 7.44 6.22 5.80
CA THR A 76 7.78 4.82 5.50
C THR A 76 9.10 4.72 4.75
N ILE A 77 9.30 5.53 3.70
CA ILE A 77 10.55 5.56 2.93
C ILE A 77 11.73 6.00 3.80
N ALA A 78 11.56 7.04 4.62
CA ALA A 78 12.59 7.53 5.54
C ALA A 78 13.04 6.43 6.52
N ILE A 79 12.09 5.76 7.19
CA ILE A 79 12.39 4.68 8.14
C ILE A 79 13.06 3.50 7.42
N MET A 80 12.50 3.03 6.30
CA MET A 80 13.07 1.90 5.56
C MET A 80 14.50 2.19 5.09
N SER A 81 14.75 3.39 4.59
CA SER A 81 16.06 3.81 4.11
C SER A 81 17.07 3.98 5.25
N ALA A 82 16.69 4.61 6.36
CA ALA A 82 17.59 4.88 7.49
C ALA A 82 17.96 3.60 8.25
N ARG A 83 16.99 2.70 8.45
CA ARG A 83 17.18 1.44 9.19
C ARG A 83 17.59 0.26 8.31
N GLN A 84 17.69 0.47 6.99
CA GLN A 84 17.96 -0.57 6.01
C GLN A 84 17.02 -1.78 6.16
N LEU A 85 15.71 -1.50 6.26
CA LEU A 85 14.72 -2.56 6.40
C LEU A 85 14.57 -3.32 5.08
N ASP A 86 14.67 -4.65 5.16
CA ASP A 86 14.32 -5.52 4.05
C ASP A 86 12.79 -5.72 4.01
N GLY A 87 12.18 -5.45 2.85
CA GLY A 87 10.74 -5.55 2.70
C GLY A 87 10.19 -4.87 1.44
N LEU A 88 8.89 -5.01 1.26
CA LEU A 88 8.13 -4.39 0.18
C LEU A 88 7.35 -3.19 0.72
N PHE A 89 7.42 -2.06 0.02
CA PHE A 89 6.65 -0.88 0.35
C PHE A 89 5.32 -0.88 -0.42
N LEU A 90 4.21 -1.09 0.29
CA LEU A 90 2.88 -1.07 -0.32
C LEU A 90 2.39 0.38 -0.48
N THR A 91 2.20 0.84 -1.73
CA THR A 91 1.59 2.13 -2.02
C THR A 91 0.93 2.16 -3.40
N ASP A 92 -0.17 2.91 -3.51
CA ASP A 92 -0.79 3.26 -4.80
C ASP A 92 -0.34 4.61 -5.37
N ASP A 93 0.38 5.41 -4.58
CA ASP A 93 0.83 6.74 -4.97
C ASP A 93 2.03 6.70 -5.92
N ALA A 94 1.92 7.38 -7.07
CA ALA A 94 2.96 7.38 -8.09
C ALA A 94 4.21 8.16 -7.67
N GLY A 95 4.05 9.24 -6.91
CA GLY A 95 5.16 10.03 -6.37
C GLY A 95 5.97 9.24 -5.35
N ALA A 96 5.27 8.55 -4.44
CA ALA A 96 5.86 7.66 -3.45
C ALA A 96 6.61 6.50 -4.09
N ARG A 97 6.07 5.87 -5.13
CA ARG A 97 6.79 4.83 -5.89
C ARG A 97 8.07 5.36 -6.53
N ALA A 98 8.00 6.52 -7.19
CA ALA A 98 9.16 7.14 -7.82
C ALA A 98 10.24 7.51 -6.78
N LEU A 99 9.82 7.99 -5.61
CA LEU A 99 10.73 8.29 -4.51
C LEU A 99 11.34 7.01 -3.91
N ALA A 100 10.54 6.00 -3.62
CA ALA A 100 11.02 4.71 -3.10
C ALA A 100 12.08 4.08 -4.01
N GLN A 101 11.88 4.16 -5.34
CA GLN A 101 12.85 3.67 -6.32
C GLN A 101 14.21 4.39 -6.20
N ARG A 102 14.24 5.70 -5.95
CA ARG A 102 15.49 6.46 -5.73
C ARG A 102 16.23 6.01 -4.47
N HIS A 103 15.49 5.48 -3.49
CA HIS A 103 16.00 4.90 -2.25
C HIS A 103 16.22 3.38 -2.34
N GLN A 104 16.12 2.78 -3.54
CA GLN A 104 16.31 1.34 -3.76
C GLN A 104 15.31 0.46 -2.98
N ILE A 105 14.15 1.02 -2.64
CA ILE A 105 13.05 0.31 -1.98
C ILE A 105 12.09 -0.20 -3.04
N THR A 106 11.77 -1.49 -2.98
CA THR A 106 10.80 -2.11 -3.90
C THR A 106 9.40 -1.74 -3.48
N ALA A 107 8.71 -0.95 -4.29
CA ALA A 107 7.31 -0.62 -4.07
C ALA A 107 6.38 -1.59 -4.82
N VAL A 108 5.27 -1.96 -4.18
CA VAL A 108 4.20 -2.79 -4.75
C VAL A 108 2.86 -2.08 -4.61
N SER A 109 1.95 -2.36 -5.53
CA SER A 109 0.60 -1.78 -5.59
C SER A 109 -0.46 -2.64 -4.94
N THR A 110 -1.65 -2.08 -4.72
CA THR A 110 -2.85 -2.88 -4.42
C THR A 110 -3.11 -3.92 -5.52
N TRP A 111 -2.82 -3.58 -6.78
CA TRP A 111 -2.95 -4.51 -7.90
C TRP A 111 -1.99 -5.70 -7.77
N ASP A 112 -0.73 -5.45 -7.38
CA ASP A 112 0.25 -6.51 -7.18
C ASP A 112 -0.16 -7.46 -6.05
N LEU A 113 -0.73 -6.92 -4.97
CA LEU A 113 -1.29 -7.74 -3.88
C LEU A 113 -2.47 -8.60 -4.34
N LEU A 114 -3.41 -8.03 -5.10
CA LEU A 114 -4.56 -8.77 -5.63
C LEU A 114 -4.13 -9.86 -6.62
N ARG A 115 -3.13 -9.55 -7.46
CA ARG A 115 -2.52 -10.53 -8.38
C ARG A 115 -1.82 -11.64 -7.63
N LEU A 116 -1.09 -11.31 -6.56
CA LEU A 116 -0.43 -12.28 -5.69
C LEU A 116 -1.47 -13.17 -5.01
N ALA A 117 -2.53 -12.60 -4.45
CA ALA A 117 -3.61 -13.33 -3.80
C ALA A 117 -4.25 -14.38 -4.72
N HIS A 118 -4.46 -14.03 -5.98
CA HIS A 118 -4.91 -14.99 -6.98
C HIS A 118 -3.86 -16.07 -7.25
N LYS A 119 -2.61 -15.67 -7.49
CA LYS A 119 -1.49 -16.59 -7.75
C LYS A 119 -1.31 -17.63 -6.64
N VAL A 120 -1.54 -17.26 -5.38
CA VAL A 120 -1.42 -18.15 -4.22
C VAL A 120 -2.76 -18.82 -3.82
N ASN A 121 -3.74 -18.85 -4.72
CA ASN A 121 -5.05 -19.50 -4.54
C ASN A 121 -5.86 -18.99 -3.34
N LYS A 122 -5.63 -17.74 -2.90
CA LYS A 122 -6.41 -17.09 -1.84
C LYS A 122 -7.67 -16.42 -2.37
N VAL A 123 -7.69 -16.09 -3.67
CA VAL A 123 -8.82 -15.45 -4.32
C VAL A 123 -9.08 -16.13 -5.67
N THR A 124 -10.31 -16.58 -5.89
CA THR A 124 -10.74 -17.12 -7.18
C THR A 124 -10.91 -15.99 -8.20
N ARG A 125 -10.84 -16.32 -9.50
CA ARG A 125 -10.99 -15.33 -10.57
C ARG A 125 -12.30 -14.51 -10.46
N PRO A 126 -13.49 -15.10 -10.19
CA PRO A 126 -14.72 -14.33 -10.00
C PRO A 126 -14.67 -13.34 -8.83
N VAL A 127 -14.09 -13.74 -7.70
CA VAL A 127 -13.95 -12.87 -6.51
C VAL A 127 -12.99 -11.72 -6.81
N LEU A 128 -11.87 -12.01 -7.48
CA LEU A 128 -10.91 -10.99 -7.92
C LEU A 128 -11.58 -9.96 -8.85
N THR A 129 -12.34 -10.40 -9.85
CA THR A 129 -13.11 -9.51 -10.73
C THR A 129 -14.06 -8.62 -9.93
N GLY A 130 -14.69 -9.15 -8.88
CA GLY A 130 -15.51 -8.38 -7.94
C GLY A 130 -14.71 -7.25 -7.25
N TYR A 131 -13.55 -7.57 -6.68
CA TYR A 131 -12.69 -6.56 -6.05
C TYR A 131 -12.23 -5.47 -7.03
N LEU A 132 -11.85 -5.84 -8.24
CA LEU A 132 -11.42 -4.88 -9.26
C LEU A 132 -12.56 -3.91 -9.63
N ARG A 133 -13.79 -4.41 -9.75
CA ARG A 133 -14.98 -3.57 -10.00
C ARG A 133 -15.23 -2.63 -8.82
N THR A 134 -15.22 -3.12 -7.59
CA THR A 134 -15.39 -2.28 -6.39
C THR A 134 -14.34 -1.16 -6.30
N LEU A 135 -13.07 -1.46 -6.63
CA LEU A 135 -12.02 -0.45 -6.63
C LEU A 135 -12.20 0.57 -7.76
N ALA A 136 -12.61 0.13 -8.95
CA ALA A 136 -12.90 1.03 -10.06
C ALA A 136 -14.10 1.94 -9.76
N ASP A 137 -15.19 1.41 -9.19
CA ASP A 137 -16.38 2.16 -8.79
C ASP A 137 -16.08 3.18 -7.68
N ALA A 138 -15.01 2.95 -6.90
CA ALA A 138 -14.49 3.88 -5.89
C ALA A 138 -13.40 4.82 -6.43
N ASP A 139 -13.30 4.97 -7.76
CA ASP A 139 -12.32 5.82 -8.46
C ASP A 139 -10.85 5.50 -8.11
N ARG A 140 -10.54 4.26 -7.71
CA ARG A 140 -9.16 3.82 -7.43
C ARG A 140 -8.40 3.40 -8.69
N GLY A 141 -9.05 3.41 -9.85
CA GLY A 141 -8.44 3.06 -11.13
C GLY A 141 -8.51 1.56 -11.44
N LYS A 142 -7.56 1.08 -12.26
CA LYS A 142 -7.54 -0.29 -12.78
C LYS A 142 -6.12 -0.83 -12.88
N PRO A 143 -5.93 -2.17 -12.88
CA PRO A 143 -4.62 -2.76 -13.08
C PRO A 143 -4.00 -2.36 -14.44
N PRO A 144 -2.65 -2.28 -14.52
CA PRO A 144 -1.96 -1.99 -15.77
C PRO A 144 -2.34 -2.95 -16.90
N GLY A 145 -2.59 -2.40 -18.10
CA GLY A 145 -2.90 -3.19 -19.30
C GLY A 145 -4.32 -3.79 -19.35
N ILE A 146 -5.15 -3.61 -18.33
CA ILE A 146 -6.52 -4.09 -18.32
C ILE A 146 -7.48 -3.06 -18.92
N THR A 147 -8.23 -3.49 -19.93
CA THR A 147 -9.26 -2.70 -20.61
C THR A 147 -10.68 -3.15 -20.27
N SER A 148 -10.86 -4.42 -19.87
CA SER A 148 -12.12 -4.98 -19.38
C SER A 148 -11.87 -5.96 -18.24
N PHE A 149 -12.72 -5.93 -17.21
CA PHE A 149 -12.65 -6.87 -16.08
C PHE A 149 -13.23 -8.26 -16.40
N ASP A 150 -13.85 -8.42 -17.58
CA ASP A 150 -14.35 -9.72 -18.04
C ASP A 150 -13.22 -10.60 -18.59
N ASN A 151 -12.07 -10.00 -18.94
CA ASN A 151 -10.89 -10.72 -19.39
C ASN A 151 -9.63 -10.29 -18.62
N LEU A 152 -9.31 -11.02 -17.56
CA LEU A 152 -8.12 -10.79 -16.73
C LEU A 152 -6.88 -11.57 -17.21
N THR A 153 -7.02 -12.42 -18.23
CA THR A 153 -5.93 -13.29 -18.72
C THR A 153 -4.65 -12.54 -19.11
N PRO A 154 -4.68 -11.33 -19.70
CA PRO A 154 -3.45 -10.59 -20.01
C PRO A 154 -2.66 -10.14 -18.79
N TRP A 155 -3.31 -10.06 -17.62
CA TRP A 155 -2.71 -9.54 -16.39
C TRP A 155 -2.38 -10.65 -15.39
N LEU A 156 -3.19 -11.69 -15.31
CA LEU A 156 -2.93 -12.83 -14.45
C LEU A 156 -1.76 -13.66 -14.98
N PRO A 157 -0.92 -14.24 -14.10
CA PRO A 157 0.03 -15.26 -14.55
C PRO A 157 -0.75 -16.44 -15.17
N PRO A 158 -0.12 -17.21 -16.08
CA PRO A 158 -0.71 -18.46 -16.55
C PRO A 158 -1.02 -19.37 -15.36
N GLU A 159 -2.12 -20.11 -15.44
CA GLU A 159 -2.51 -21.04 -14.38
C GLU A 159 -1.43 -22.13 -14.26
N PRO A 160 -1.03 -22.51 -13.02
CA PRO A 160 -0.09 -23.61 -12.85
C PRO A 160 -0.70 -24.90 -13.39
N GLU A 161 0.07 -25.65 -14.19
CA GLU A 161 -0.26 -27.01 -14.65
C GLU A 161 -0.44 -28.00 -13.49
#